data_AF-A0AAW2QBB1-F1
#
_entry.id   AF-A0AAW2QBB1-F1
#
_cell.length_a   1.000
_cell.length_b   1.000
_cell.length_c   1.000
_cell.angle_alpha   90.00
_cell.angle_beta   90.00
_cell.angle_gamma   90.00
#
_symmetry.space_group_name_H-M   'P 1'
#
loop_
_entity.id
_entity.type
_entity.pdbx_description
1 polymer ?
#
loop_
_entity_poly.entity_id
_entity_poly.type
_entity_poly.pdbx_seq_one_letter_code
_entity_poly.pdbx_strand_id
1 'polypeptide(L)'
;MMEGVYEHQYSPDGNSGRHVPQLPPTPKPSVSSWWKTTEKYKGGAASSTLVVGKQFLDENYSLGKSLKNSHIVYLAAKGGHSSGAVNVVLTAKDVAVDGFCMNRCGSHGSTRGVNRFAYAWVGNSENQCPGYCAWPFHQPLYGPQTPPLVAPNGDVGVDGMVINIAAVLAGTVTNPFNNGYFQGPATAPLEAVTACTGCSGRARTQGTLGAC
;
A
#
# COMPACT_ATOMS: atom_id res chain seq x y z
N MET A 1 -34.40 0.08 -23.91
CA MET A 1 -33.86 -0.31 -25.23
C MET A 1 -32.46 -0.84 -25.00
N MET A 2 -32.29 -2.15 -25.18
CA MET A 2 -30.98 -2.81 -25.21
C MET A 2 -30.46 -2.72 -26.64
N GLU A 3 -29.24 -2.22 -26.84
CA GLU A 3 -28.48 -2.48 -28.06
C GLU A 3 -27.29 -3.35 -27.70
N GLY A 4 -27.27 -4.55 -28.29
CA GLY A 4 -26.22 -5.54 -28.15
C GLY A 4 -25.04 -5.20 -29.06
N VAL A 5 -23.82 -5.38 -28.55
CA VAL A 5 -22.61 -5.32 -29.35
C VAL A 5 -22.41 -6.71 -29.96
N TYR A 6 -22.55 -6.78 -31.29
CA TYR A 6 -22.22 -7.95 -32.09
C TYR A 6 -20.70 -8.00 -32.28
N GLU A 7 -20.06 -9.10 -31.89
CA GLU A 7 -18.67 -9.38 -32.23
C GLU A 7 -18.62 -10.32 -33.45
N HIS A 8 -18.08 -9.84 -34.55
CA HIS A 8 -17.87 -10.59 -35.79
C HIS A 8 -16.78 -11.66 -35.56
N GLN A 9 -17.18 -12.93 -35.45
CA GLN A 9 -16.23 -14.03 -35.57
C GLN A 9 -15.94 -14.29 -37.05
N TYR A 10 -14.70 -14.00 -37.46
CA TYR A 10 -14.16 -14.44 -38.74
C TYR A 10 -13.85 -15.95 -38.64
N SER A 11 -14.58 -16.76 -39.39
CA SER A 11 -14.31 -18.20 -39.58
C SER A 11 -13.80 -18.44 -41.00
N PRO A 12 -12.58 -18.95 -41.19
CA PRO A 12 -12.25 -19.73 -42.38
C PRO A 12 -12.33 -21.22 -42.03
N ASP A 13 -13.16 -21.96 -42.76
CA ASP A 13 -13.26 -23.41 -42.65
C ASP A 13 -11.91 -24.11 -42.85
N GLY A 14 -11.63 -25.16 -42.07
CA GLY A 14 -10.47 -26.03 -42.30
C GLY A 14 -10.10 -26.94 -41.13
N ASN A 15 -10.63 -28.16 -41.16
CA ASN A 15 -10.35 -29.27 -40.26
C ASN A 15 -8.84 -29.51 -39.98
N SER A 16 -8.38 -29.29 -38.74
CA SER A 16 -7.20 -29.96 -38.17
C SER A 16 -7.27 -29.93 -36.65
N GLY A 17 -7.49 -31.09 -36.04
CA GLY A 17 -7.45 -31.26 -34.58
C GLY A 17 -6.08 -30.90 -34.01
N ARG A 18 -5.97 -29.72 -33.41
CA ARG A 18 -4.99 -29.43 -32.37
C ARG A 18 -5.74 -29.08 -31.10
N HIS A 19 -5.65 -29.96 -30.11
CA HIS A 19 -5.95 -29.57 -28.73
C HIS A 19 -5.03 -28.39 -28.39
N VAL A 20 -5.59 -27.18 -28.37
CA VAL A 20 -4.96 -26.04 -27.71
C VAL A 20 -4.91 -26.42 -26.23
N PRO A 21 -3.72 -26.57 -25.61
CA PRO A 21 -3.66 -26.84 -24.18
C PRO A 21 -4.34 -25.68 -23.48
N GLN A 22 -5.48 -25.95 -22.83
CA GLN A 22 -6.11 -24.97 -21.96
C GLN A 22 -5.09 -24.66 -20.86
N LEU A 23 -4.58 -23.43 -20.85
CA LEU A 23 -3.74 -22.96 -19.75
C LEU A 23 -4.55 -23.13 -18.45
N PRO A 24 -3.94 -23.68 -17.39
CA PRO A 24 -4.65 -23.87 -16.14
C PRO A 24 -5.21 -22.52 -15.66
N PRO A 25 -6.44 -22.48 -15.13
CA PRO A 25 -7.04 -21.24 -14.67
C PRO A 25 -6.09 -20.55 -13.69
N THR A 26 -5.79 -19.28 -13.95
CA THR A 26 -4.97 -18.47 -13.05
C THR A 26 -5.70 -18.37 -11.71
N PRO A 27 -5.03 -18.66 -10.58
CA PRO A 27 -5.65 -18.52 -9.28
C PRO A 27 -6.20 -17.11 -9.12
N LYS A 28 -7.41 -16.98 -8.55
CA LYS A 28 -7.95 -15.66 -8.22
C LYS A 28 -6.97 -14.96 -7.28
N PRO A 29 -6.61 -13.69 -7.55
CA PRO A 29 -5.71 -12.97 -6.67
C PRO A 29 -6.35 -12.83 -5.28
N SER A 30 -5.53 -13.00 -4.24
CA SER A 30 -5.93 -12.81 -2.85
C SER A 30 -4.92 -11.94 -2.11
N VAL A 31 -5.35 -11.25 -1.05
CA VAL A 31 -4.45 -10.47 -0.18
C VAL A 31 -3.31 -11.34 0.35
N SER A 32 -3.59 -12.60 0.71
CA SER A 32 -2.56 -13.53 1.18
C SER A 32 -1.55 -13.89 0.08
N SER A 33 -1.99 -14.11 -1.16
CA SER A 33 -1.08 -14.40 -2.28
C SER A 33 -0.22 -13.20 -2.65
N TRP A 34 -0.78 -11.99 -2.58
CA TRP A 34 -0.04 -10.75 -2.76
C TRP A 34 0.98 -10.56 -1.64
N TRP A 35 0.55 -10.71 -0.38
CA TRP A 35 1.43 -10.54 0.78
C TRP A 35 2.59 -11.54 0.78
N LYS A 36 2.36 -12.80 0.41
CA LYS A 36 3.44 -13.81 0.28
C LYS A 36 4.58 -13.38 -0.64
N THR A 37 4.40 -12.40 -1.52
CA THR A 37 5.51 -11.87 -2.32
C THR A 37 6.62 -11.24 -1.47
N THR A 38 6.31 -10.77 -0.25
CA THR A 38 7.33 -10.24 0.69
C THR A 38 8.32 -11.31 1.14
N GLU A 39 7.98 -12.61 1.10
CA GLU A 39 8.92 -13.71 1.43
C GLU A 39 10.11 -13.80 0.47
N LYS A 40 9.98 -13.22 -0.74
CA LYS A 40 11.06 -13.23 -1.73
C LYS A 40 12.22 -12.31 -1.36
N TYR A 41 12.02 -11.41 -0.40
CA TYR A 41 13.02 -10.45 0.08
C TYR A 41 13.82 -11.08 1.24
N LYS A 42 15.00 -11.65 0.93
CA LYS A 42 15.89 -12.34 1.87
C LYS A 42 16.56 -11.38 2.87
N GLY A 43 16.41 -11.61 4.16
CA GLY A 43 16.95 -10.72 5.21
C GLY A 43 15.98 -9.64 5.68
N GLY A 44 14.76 -9.60 5.13
CA GLY A 44 13.59 -9.03 5.79
C GLY A 44 13.02 -9.96 6.88
N ALA A 45 11.83 -9.68 7.40
CA ALA A 45 11.17 -10.53 8.39
C ALA A 45 11.13 -12.00 7.89
N ALA A 46 11.60 -12.95 8.72
CA ALA A 46 11.76 -14.36 8.35
C ALA A 46 10.45 -15.10 8.04
N SER A 47 9.30 -14.48 8.29
CA SER A 47 7.96 -15.03 8.06
C SER A 47 7.05 -13.93 7.51
N SER A 48 6.21 -14.28 6.52
CA SER A 48 5.09 -13.41 6.09
C SER A 48 3.80 -13.69 6.85
N THR A 49 3.85 -14.45 7.94
CA THR A 49 2.70 -14.59 8.84
C THR A 49 2.58 -13.34 9.68
N LEU A 50 1.58 -12.51 9.36
CA LEU A 50 1.22 -11.35 10.15
C LEU A 50 0.14 -11.75 11.16
N VAL A 51 0.38 -11.47 12.44
CA VAL A 51 -0.63 -11.59 13.50
C VAL A 51 -0.83 -10.22 14.12
N VAL A 52 -2.09 -9.83 14.30
CA VAL A 52 -2.41 -8.57 14.97
C VAL A 52 -2.07 -8.70 16.44
N GLY A 53 -1.20 -7.81 16.92
CA GLY A 53 -0.81 -7.72 18.32
C GLY A 53 -1.81 -6.94 19.17
N LYS A 54 -1.30 -6.34 20.24
CA LYS A 54 -2.09 -5.44 21.10
C LYS A 54 -2.58 -4.24 20.30
N GLN A 55 -3.83 -3.87 20.50
CA GLN A 55 -4.46 -2.71 19.87
C GLN A 55 -4.79 -1.68 20.95
N PHE A 56 -4.56 -0.41 20.64
CA PHE A 56 -4.82 0.71 21.53
C PHE A 56 -5.58 1.77 20.75
N LEU A 57 -6.59 2.36 21.38
CA LEU A 57 -7.33 3.48 20.83
C LEU A 57 -7.14 4.69 21.76
N ASP A 58 -6.80 5.83 21.16
CA ASP A 58 -6.63 7.11 21.86
C ASP A 58 -7.71 8.08 21.39
N GLU A 59 -8.94 7.88 21.88
CA GLU A 59 -10.12 8.69 21.51
C GLU A 59 -10.01 10.16 21.97
N ASN A 60 -9.20 10.40 23.00
CA ASN A 60 -9.05 11.73 23.60
C ASN A 60 -7.98 12.58 22.92
N TYR A 61 -7.31 12.07 21.89
CA TYR A 61 -6.20 12.74 21.21
C TYR A 61 -5.16 13.22 22.24
N SER A 62 -4.55 12.29 22.99
CA SER A 62 -3.68 12.64 24.15
C SER A 62 -2.51 13.59 23.86
N LEU A 63 -2.13 13.77 22.59
CA LEU A 63 -1.10 14.70 22.11
C LEU A 63 -1.64 15.84 21.24
N GLY A 64 -2.97 16.01 21.22
CA GLY A 64 -3.69 16.91 20.32
C GLY A 64 -3.84 16.37 18.90
N LYS A 65 -4.40 17.21 18.02
CA LYS A 65 -4.67 16.89 16.60
C LYS A 65 -3.57 17.34 15.64
N SER A 66 -2.50 17.95 16.14
CA SER A 66 -1.36 18.38 15.33
C SER A 66 -0.11 17.67 15.83
N LEU A 67 0.34 16.66 15.09
CA LEU A 67 1.41 15.77 15.50
C LEU A 67 2.70 16.04 14.73
N LYS A 68 3.81 16.04 15.47
CA LYS A 68 5.15 15.99 14.89
C LYS A 68 5.55 14.54 14.63
N ASN A 69 6.56 14.33 13.78
CA ASN A 69 7.13 12.99 13.57
C ASN A 69 7.62 12.34 14.89
N SER A 70 8.11 13.12 15.86
CA SER A 70 8.47 12.60 17.18
C SER A 70 7.28 12.07 17.98
N HIS A 71 6.08 12.64 17.81
CA HIS A 71 4.85 12.15 18.44
C HIS A 71 4.45 10.78 17.87
N ILE A 72 4.67 10.54 16.57
CA ILE A 72 4.44 9.22 15.96
C ILE A 72 5.33 8.16 16.60
N VAL A 73 6.62 8.46 16.80
CA VAL A 73 7.56 7.54 17.47
C VAL A 73 7.11 7.27 18.92
N TYR A 74 6.69 8.31 19.64
CA TYR A 74 6.17 8.19 21.00
C TYR A 74 4.92 7.30 21.07
N LEU A 75 3.95 7.51 20.17
CA LEU A 75 2.74 6.69 20.10
C LEU A 75 3.06 5.24 19.74
N ALA A 76 3.96 5.02 18.79
CA ALA A 76 4.40 3.68 18.40
C ALA A 76 5.07 2.93 19.56
N ALA A 77 5.84 3.62 20.41
CA ALA A 77 6.49 3.01 21.57
C ALA A 77 5.51 2.38 22.58
N LYS A 78 4.24 2.83 22.61
CA LYS A 78 3.20 2.22 23.46
C LYS A 78 2.93 0.74 23.12
N GLY A 79 3.25 0.32 21.89
CA GLY A 79 3.18 -1.08 21.45
C GLY A 79 4.27 -1.99 22.04
N GLY A 80 5.32 -1.42 22.65
CA GLY A 80 6.45 -2.14 23.21
C GLY A 80 7.57 -2.43 22.20
N HIS A 81 8.53 -3.28 22.61
CA HIS A 81 9.82 -3.46 21.93
C HIS A 81 10.07 -4.92 21.54
N SER A 82 9.00 -5.67 21.23
CA SER A 82 9.11 -7.10 20.92
C SER A 82 9.91 -7.34 19.64
N SER A 83 10.85 -8.29 19.70
CA SER A 83 11.62 -8.69 18.51
C SER A 83 10.67 -9.20 17.41
N GLY A 84 10.88 -8.73 16.19
CA GLY A 84 10.04 -9.08 15.04
C GLY A 84 8.67 -8.41 14.98
N ALA A 85 8.33 -7.50 15.91
CA ALA A 85 7.11 -6.73 15.85
C ALA A 85 7.29 -5.40 15.10
N VAL A 86 6.22 -4.95 14.45
CA VAL A 86 6.09 -3.60 13.88
C VAL A 86 4.95 -2.89 14.60
N ASN A 87 5.26 -1.75 15.22
CA ASN A 87 4.25 -0.92 15.87
C ASN A 87 3.59 0.00 14.83
N VAL A 88 2.31 -0.19 14.56
CA VAL A 88 1.58 0.59 13.55
C VAL A 88 0.74 1.67 14.22
N VAL A 89 0.93 2.92 13.80
CA VAL A 89 0.13 4.08 14.24
C VAL A 89 -0.79 4.51 13.11
N LEU A 90 -2.09 4.57 13.37
CA LEU A 90 -3.09 5.04 12.41
C LEU A 90 -3.71 6.32 12.97
N THR A 91 -3.70 7.41 12.20
CA THR A 91 -4.26 8.70 12.65
C THR A 91 -5.61 8.98 12.01
N ALA A 92 -6.54 9.54 12.81
CA ALA A 92 -7.88 9.92 12.37
C ALA A 92 -7.85 11.03 11.31
N LYS A 93 -8.98 11.21 10.59
CA LYS A 93 -9.10 12.15 9.45
C LYS A 93 -8.88 13.60 9.80
N ASP A 94 -9.07 13.95 11.06
CA ASP A 94 -8.93 15.30 11.61
C ASP A 94 -7.60 15.52 12.34
N VAL A 95 -6.63 14.61 12.17
CA VAL A 95 -5.27 14.73 12.72
C VAL A 95 -4.30 15.15 11.61
N ALA A 96 -3.65 16.29 11.79
CA ALA A 96 -2.55 16.73 10.97
C ALA A 96 -1.24 16.13 11.48
N VAL A 97 -0.39 15.65 10.58
CA VAL A 97 0.96 15.17 10.88
C VAL A 97 1.96 15.86 9.96
N ASP A 98 3.12 16.27 10.47
CA ASP A 98 4.14 16.97 9.68
C ASP A 98 4.41 16.26 8.34
N GLY A 99 4.19 16.95 7.21
CA GLY A 99 4.41 16.42 5.86
C GLY A 99 3.41 15.38 5.35
N PHE A 100 2.37 15.05 6.13
CA PHE A 100 1.18 14.38 5.60
C PHE A 100 0.58 15.22 4.47
N CYS A 101 0.06 14.58 3.42
CA CYS A 101 -0.59 15.25 2.28
C CYS A 101 0.31 16.18 1.44
N MET A 102 1.59 16.31 1.77
CA MET A 102 2.55 17.10 0.98
C MET A 102 3.43 16.21 0.13
N ASN A 103 4.04 15.20 0.75
CA ASN A 103 4.98 14.30 0.08
C ASN A 103 4.78 12.83 0.46
N ARG A 104 3.85 12.53 1.37
CA ARG A 104 3.57 11.16 1.82
C ARG A 104 2.18 11.02 2.42
N CYS A 105 1.69 9.79 2.37
CA CYS A 105 0.44 9.34 2.99
C CYS A 105 0.68 8.48 4.25
N GLY A 106 1.95 8.14 4.48
CA GLY A 106 2.44 7.36 5.59
C GLY A 106 3.96 7.25 5.54
N SER A 107 4.56 6.63 6.55
CA SER A 107 6.00 6.39 6.61
C SER A 107 6.30 5.24 7.56
N HIS A 108 7.44 4.58 7.39
CA HIS A 108 7.97 3.69 8.41
C HIS A 108 9.36 4.15 8.87
N GLY A 109 9.83 3.58 9.97
CA GLY A 109 11.14 3.84 10.50
C GLY A 109 11.46 2.92 11.66
N SER A 110 12.62 3.17 12.28
CA SER A 110 13.04 2.44 13.47
C SER A 110 13.77 3.35 14.46
N THR A 111 13.68 2.97 15.72
CA THR A 111 14.48 3.60 16.78
C THR A 111 15.89 3.03 16.81
N ARG A 112 16.81 3.71 17.51
CA ARG A 112 18.19 3.26 17.74
C ARG A 112 18.36 2.69 19.14
N GLY A 113 19.41 1.93 19.36
CA GLY A 113 19.79 1.38 20.67
C GLY A 113 19.36 -0.08 20.87
N VAL A 114 19.60 -0.58 22.09
CA VAL A 114 19.42 -1.99 22.45
C VAL A 114 17.97 -2.47 22.36
N ASN A 115 17.02 -1.57 22.64
CA ASN A 115 15.58 -1.82 22.54
C ASN A 115 15.00 -1.20 21.26
N ARG A 116 15.75 -1.22 20.16
CA ARG A 116 15.24 -0.72 18.88
C ARG A 116 13.99 -1.48 18.46
N PHE A 117 13.05 -0.78 17.86
CA PHE A 117 11.84 -1.35 17.28
C PHE A 117 11.53 -0.66 15.95
N ALA A 118 10.87 -1.38 15.06
CA ALA A 118 10.34 -0.83 13.81
C ALA A 118 8.91 -0.32 14.03
N TYR A 119 8.55 0.75 13.34
CA TYR A 119 7.21 1.32 13.38
C TYR A 119 6.77 1.77 12.00
N ALA A 120 5.47 1.78 11.80
CA ALA A 120 4.81 2.30 10.61
C ALA A 120 3.73 3.30 11.01
N TRP A 121 3.48 4.29 10.17
CA TRP A 121 2.39 5.24 10.33
C TRP A 121 1.67 5.47 9.01
N VAL A 122 0.34 5.57 9.07
CA VAL A 122 -0.52 5.96 7.95
C VAL A 122 -1.58 6.94 8.47
N GLY A 123 -1.78 8.03 7.72
CA GLY A 123 -2.82 9.02 8.02
C GLY A 123 -4.09 8.81 7.22
N ASN A 124 -5.24 9.12 7.83
CA ASN A 124 -6.50 9.21 7.12
C ASN A 124 -6.58 10.54 6.34
N SER A 125 -6.71 10.46 5.02
CA SER A 125 -6.64 11.62 4.12
C SER A 125 -7.98 12.27 3.82
N GLU A 126 -9.10 11.72 4.31
CA GLU A 126 -10.47 12.10 3.92
C GLU A 126 -10.69 13.61 3.91
N ASN A 127 -10.25 14.32 4.97
CA ASN A 127 -10.47 15.75 5.12
C ASN A 127 -9.33 16.64 4.61
N GLN A 128 -8.17 16.08 4.25
CA GLN A 128 -6.94 16.85 3.97
C GLN A 128 -6.49 16.73 2.52
N CYS A 129 -6.44 15.51 1.97
CA CYS A 129 -5.94 15.27 0.62
C CYS A 129 -6.46 13.94 0.01
N PRO A 130 -7.78 13.72 -0.05
CA PRO A 130 -8.31 12.45 -0.53
C PRO A 130 -7.90 12.19 -1.99
N GLY A 131 -7.81 13.24 -2.82
CA GLY A 131 -7.32 13.14 -4.20
C GLY A 131 -5.83 12.81 -4.36
N TYR A 132 -5.05 12.80 -3.29
CA TYR A 132 -3.64 12.37 -3.32
C TYR A 132 -3.46 11.00 -2.68
N CYS A 133 -3.99 10.80 -1.48
CA CYS A 133 -3.73 9.62 -0.67
C CYS A 133 -4.83 8.56 -0.70
N ALA A 134 -6.00 8.84 -1.29
CA ALA A 134 -7.10 7.88 -1.42
C ALA A 134 -7.44 7.54 -2.89
N TRP A 135 -6.55 7.87 -3.84
CA TRP A 135 -6.69 7.36 -5.21
C TRP A 135 -6.60 5.82 -5.21
N PRO A 136 -7.44 5.09 -5.97
CA PRO A 136 -8.38 5.56 -7.00
C PRO A 136 -9.80 5.85 -6.51
N PHE A 137 -10.06 5.91 -5.20
CA PHE A 137 -11.39 6.10 -4.62
C PHE A 137 -11.82 7.56 -4.50
N HIS A 138 -10.93 8.49 -4.83
CA HIS A 138 -11.23 9.91 -4.96
C HIS A 138 -10.62 10.47 -6.25
N GLN A 139 -11.18 11.57 -6.74
CA GLN A 139 -10.69 12.27 -7.92
C GLN A 139 -9.21 12.67 -7.70
N PRO A 140 -8.29 12.27 -8.60
CA PRO A 140 -6.87 12.54 -8.41
C PRO A 140 -6.58 14.04 -8.51
N LEU A 141 -5.69 14.55 -7.63
CA LEU A 141 -5.27 15.94 -7.64
C LEU A 141 -4.48 16.31 -8.91
N TYR A 142 -3.74 15.35 -9.48
CA TYR A 142 -2.92 15.51 -10.68
C TYR A 142 -3.07 14.29 -11.59
N GLY A 143 -2.79 14.47 -12.89
CA GLY A 143 -2.89 13.40 -13.88
C GLY A 143 -4.30 13.23 -14.48
N PRO A 144 -4.55 12.11 -15.19
CA PRO A 144 -5.83 11.87 -15.86
C PRO A 144 -7.01 11.94 -14.90
N GLN A 145 -8.00 12.76 -15.25
CA GLN A 145 -9.18 13.03 -14.43
C GLN A 145 -10.27 11.97 -14.61
N THR A 146 -9.88 10.69 -14.61
CA THR A 146 -10.83 9.56 -14.70
C THR A 146 -11.77 9.57 -13.50
N PRO A 147 -13.07 9.25 -13.68
CA PRO A 147 -14.01 9.13 -12.57
C PRO A 147 -13.48 8.20 -11.48
N PRO A 148 -13.66 8.53 -10.18
CA PRO A 148 -13.17 7.70 -9.09
C PRO A 148 -13.86 6.33 -9.07
N LEU A 149 -13.14 5.33 -8.62
CA LEU A 149 -13.73 4.04 -8.29
C LEU A 149 -14.53 4.14 -7.00
N VAL A 150 -15.51 3.25 -6.85
CA VAL A 150 -16.26 3.15 -5.59
C VAL A 150 -15.36 2.53 -4.53
N ALA A 151 -15.23 3.22 -3.40
CA ALA A 151 -14.58 2.71 -2.19
C ALA A 151 -15.26 1.39 -1.77
N PRO A 152 -14.54 0.23 -1.76
CA PRO A 152 -15.12 -1.06 -1.43
C PRO A 152 -15.89 -1.12 -0.09
N ASN A 153 -15.46 -0.35 0.90
CA ASN A 153 -16.09 -0.27 2.21
C ASN A 153 -16.99 0.97 2.38
N GLY A 154 -17.18 1.75 1.31
CA GLY A 154 -17.99 2.98 1.32
C GLY A 154 -17.32 4.18 2.01
N ASP A 155 -16.13 4.01 2.59
CA ASP A 155 -15.35 5.07 3.22
C ASP A 155 -14.04 5.29 2.46
N VAL A 156 -13.97 6.41 1.74
CA VAL A 156 -12.82 6.79 0.90
C VAL A 156 -11.54 6.95 1.74
N GLY A 157 -11.65 7.50 2.94
CA GLY A 157 -10.51 7.72 3.83
C GLY A 157 -9.91 6.40 4.30
N VAL A 158 -10.76 5.50 4.79
CA VAL A 158 -10.36 4.17 5.27
C VAL A 158 -9.82 3.31 4.13
N ASP A 159 -10.48 3.27 2.98
CA ASP A 159 -9.99 2.46 1.85
C ASP A 159 -8.68 3.02 1.28
N GLY A 160 -8.50 4.35 1.30
CA GLY A 160 -7.21 4.99 1.05
C GLY A 160 -6.15 4.58 2.07
N MET A 161 -6.48 4.54 3.37
CA MET A 161 -5.56 4.04 4.40
C MET A 161 -5.17 2.59 4.17
N VAL A 162 -6.09 1.71 3.75
CA VAL A 162 -5.78 0.29 3.48
C VAL A 162 -4.71 0.15 2.39
N ILE A 163 -4.80 0.92 1.31
CA ILE A 163 -3.76 0.96 0.25
C ILE A 163 -2.42 1.39 0.83
N ASN A 164 -2.40 2.46 1.63
CA ASN A 164 -1.18 3.00 2.22
C ASN A 164 -0.58 2.09 3.30
N ILE A 165 -1.41 1.40 4.09
CA ILE A 165 -0.97 0.38 5.06
C ILE A 165 -0.24 -0.74 4.32
N ALA A 166 -0.82 -1.24 3.23
CA ALA A 166 -0.18 -2.28 2.43
C ALA A 166 1.21 -1.84 1.91
N ALA A 167 1.31 -0.61 1.38
CA ALA A 167 2.56 -0.07 0.87
C ALA A 167 3.61 0.15 1.97
N VAL A 168 3.25 0.86 3.04
CA VAL A 168 4.15 1.20 4.14
C VAL A 168 4.58 -0.06 4.89
N LEU A 169 3.66 -0.99 5.15
CA LEU A 169 3.99 -2.23 5.88
C LEU A 169 4.89 -3.15 5.06
N ALA A 170 4.69 -3.25 3.75
CA ALA A 170 5.60 -3.98 2.86
C ALA A 170 7.02 -3.38 2.87
N GLY A 171 7.14 -2.05 2.83
CA GLY A 171 8.42 -1.35 3.03
C GLY A 171 9.02 -1.67 4.39
N THR A 172 8.22 -1.63 5.45
CA THR A 172 8.68 -1.91 6.81
C THR A 172 9.21 -3.34 6.98
N VAL A 173 8.54 -4.36 6.43
CA VAL A 173 8.99 -5.75 6.63
C VAL A 173 10.17 -6.14 5.74
N THR A 174 10.36 -5.44 4.61
CA THR A 174 11.47 -5.67 3.67
C THR A 174 12.69 -4.77 3.96
N ASN A 175 12.50 -3.65 4.65
CA ASN A 175 13.53 -2.69 5.04
C ASN A 175 13.31 -2.06 6.44
N PRO A 176 13.18 -2.87 7.52
CA PRO A 176 12.76 -2.36 8.85
C PRO A 176 13.76 -1.39 9.50
N PHE A 177 15.04 -1.46 9.15
CA PHE A 177 16.12 -0.69 9.79
C PHE A 177 16.96 0.13 8.79
N ASN A 178 16.41 0.44 7.62
CA ASN A 178 17.09 1.19 6.55
C ASN A 178 18.39 0.53 6.03
N ASN A 179 18.48 -0.79 6.16
CA ASN A 179 19.60 -1.62 5.68
C ASN A 179 19.13 -2.90 4.98
N GLY A 180 17.85 -2.96 4.61
CA GLY A 180 17.23 -4.05 3.85
C GLY A 180 17.10 -3.68 2.37
N TYR A 181 15.91 -3.91 1.80
CA TYR A 181 15.69 -3.76 0.36
C TYR A 181 15.16 -2.39 -0.05
N PHE A 182 15.94 -1.67 -0.83
CA PHE A 182 15.54 -0.42 -1.46
C PHE A 182 16.39 -0.14 -2.71
N GLN A 183 15.90 0.73 -3.59
CA GLN A 183 16.65 1.31 -4.70
C GLN A 183 16.93 2.79 -4.44
N GLY A 184 18.07 3.28 -4.92
CA GLY A 184 18.52 4.66 -4.71
C GLY A 184 19.22 4.88 -3.36
N PRO A 185 19.48 6.14 -2.98
CA PRO A 185 20.12 6.46 -1.71
C PRO A 185 19.18 6.15 -0.53
N ALA A 186 19.74 5.71 0.61
CA ALA A 186 18.96 5.42 1.82
C ALA A 186 18.20 6.63 2.39
N THR A 187 18.53 7.85 1.96
CA THR A 187 17.83 9.09 2.32
C THR A 187 16.58 9.35 1.47
N ALA A 188 16.42 8.67 0.33
CA ALA A 188 15.26 8.73 -0.54
C ALA A 188 15.02 7.36 -1.24
N PRO A 189 14.75 6.29 -0.48
CA PRO A 189 14.66 4.94 -1.02
C PRO A 189 13.34 4.73 -1.79
N LEU A 190 13.42 4.04 -2.93
CA LEU A 190 12.28 3.37 -3.54
C LEU A 190 12.21 1.94 -3.01
N GLU A 191 11.11 1.58 -2.35
CA GLU A 191 10.94 0.30 -1.67
C GLU A 191 9.95 -0.60 -2.42
N ALA A 192 9.71 -1.81 -1.88
CA ALA A 192 9.05 -2.91 -2.59
C ALA A 192 7.77 -2.52 -3.37
N VAL A 193 6.92 -1.66 -2.82
CA VAL A 193 5.65 -1.27 -3.44
C VAL A 193 5.76 -0.01 -4.29
N THR A 194 6.72 0.88 -4.01
CA THR A 194 6.84 2.16 -4.74
C THR A 194 7.78 2.08 -5.94
N ALA A 195 8.69 1.11 -5.98
CA ALA A 195 9.65 0.92 -7.06
C ALA A 195 9.00 0.68 -8.44
N CYS A 196 7.77 0.13 -8.47
CA CYS A 196 7.04 -0.16 -9.69
C CYS A 196 5.67 0.53 -9.74
N THR A 197 5.58 1.75 -9.22
CA THR A 197 4.33 2.53 -9.24
C THR A 197 3.79 2.60 -10.66
N GLY A 198 2.55 2.13 -10.88
CA GLY A 198 1.91 2.11 -12.20
C GLY A 198 2.14 0.84 -13.05
N CYS A 199 2.97 -0.12 -12.63
CA CYS A 199 3.19 -1.36 -13.38
C CYS A 199 2.11 -2.45 -13.17
N SER A 200 1.18 -2.27 -12.21
CA SER A 200 0.19 -3.30 -11.85
C SER A 200 -1.20 -3.02 -12.42
N GLY A 201 -1.75 -3.96 -13.20
CA GLY A 201 -3.12 -3.89 -13.75
C GLY A 201 -3.24 -4.46 -15.19
N ARG A 202 -4.43 -4.94 -15.58
CA ARG A 202 -4.68 -5.48 -16.94
C ARG A 202 -4.81 -4.40 -18.02
N ALA A 203 -5.02 -3.14 -17.63
CA ALA A 203 -5.14 -1.98 -18.52
C ALA A 203 -3.89 -1.10 -18.46
N ARG A 204 -2.76 -1.62 -18.94
CA ARG A 204 -1.53 -0.84 -19.11
C ARG A 204 -1.69 0.06 -20.33
N THR A 205 -1.99 1.35 -20.14
CA THR A 205 -1.79 2.35 -21.19
C THR A 205 -0.29 2.64 -21.29
N GLN A 206 0.30 2.34 -22.44
CA GLN A 206 1.65 2.76 -22.79
C GLN A 206 1.67 4.29 -22.75
N GLY A 207 2.32 4.90 -21.76
CA GLY A 207 2.31 6.37 -21.66
C GLY A 207 3.08 7.04 -20.54
N THR A 208 3.68 6.32 -19.60
CA THR A 208 4.62 6.94 -18.64
C THR A 208 5.81 6.04 -18.39
N LEU A 209 7.00 6.63 -18.60
CA LEU A 209 8.30 5.98 -18.57
C LEU A 209 8.61 5.45 -17.17
N GLY A 210 8.54 4.14 -17.07
CA GLY A 210 9.08 3.31 -16.01
C GLY A 210 8.95 1.89 -16.52
N ALA A 211 9.91 1.45 -17.33
CA ALA A 211 9.96 0.05 -17.73
C ALA A 211 10.14 -0.77 -16.45
N CYS A 212 9.09 -1.51 -16.10
CA CYS A 212 9.27 -2.87 -15.65
C CYS A 212 9.75 -3.68 -16.88
#